data_AF-A0A392SY44-F1
#
_entry.id   AF-A0A392SY44-F1
#
_cell.length_a   1.000
_cell.length_b   1.000
_cell.length_c   1.000
_cell.angle_alpha   90.00
_cell.angle_beta   90.00
_cell.angle_gamma   90.00
#
_symmetry.space_group_name_H-M   'P 1'
#
loop_
_entity.id
_entity.type
_entity.pdbx_description
1 polymer ?
#
loop_
_entity_poly.entity_id
_entity_poly.type
_entity_poly.pdbx_seq_one_letter_code
_entity_poly.pdbx_strand_id
1 'polypeptide(L)' 'MKFVSSKSLKYPTKPLLKRKTTPQASDDTHFLFSNEPRDVILEFMRLMKEEGVIITGDDIAK' A
#
# COMPACT_ATOMS: atom_id res chain seq x y z
N MET A 1 40.60 24.46 -11.41
CA MET A 1 39.82 23.29 -10.97
C MET A 1 40.32 22.08 -11.74
N LYS A 2 40.83 21.03 -11.06
CA LYS A 2 41.28 19.80 -11.73
C LYS A 2 40.19 18.75 -11.60
N PHE A 3 39.68 18.26 -12.73
CA PHE A 3 38.68 17.20 -12.76
C PHE A 3 39.35 15.83 -12.61
N VAL A 4 38.79 14.96 -11.77
CA VAL A 4 39.26 13.59 -11.55
C VAL A 4 38.61 12.63 -12.54
N SER A 5 39.37 11.61 -12.96
CA SER A 5 38.88 10.63 -13.93
C SER A 5 37.81 9.72 -13.32
N SER A 6 36.79 9.37 -14.10
CA SER A 6 35.68 8.51 -13.68
C SER A 6 36.12 7.13 -13.15
N LYS A 7 37.30 6.64 -13.56
CA LYS A 7 37.87 5.35 -13.14
C LYS A 7 38.37 5.34 -11.69
N SER A 8 38.71 6.50 -11.12
CA SER A 8 39.12 6.59 -9.70
C SER A 8 37.95 6.88 -8.76
N LEU A 9 36.75 7.11 -9.29
CA LEU A 9 35.56 7.31 -8.47
C LEU A 9 34.96 5.96 -8.09
N LYS A 10 34.91 5.70 -6.78
CA LYS A 10 34.13 4.59 -6.22
C LYS A 10 32.66 5.00 -6.23
N TYR A 11 31.86 4.39 -7.10
CA TYR A 11 30.41 4.55 -7.11
C TYR A 11 29.74 3.31 -6.52
N PRO A 12 28.62 3.46 -5.79
CA PRO A 12 27.81 2.33 -5.42
C PRO A 12 27.27 1.64 -6.68
N THR A 13 27.74 0.42 -6.95
CA THR A 13 27.30 -0.41 -8.09
C THR A 13 25.95 -1.07 -7.85
N LYS A 14 25.40 -0.91 -6.64
CA LYS A 14 24.09 -1.44 -6.27
C LYS A 14 23.03 -0.37 -6.57
N PRO A 15 21.89 -0.74 -7.18
CA PRO A 15 20.82 0.20 -7.44
C PRO A 15 20.32 0.79 -6.12
N LEU A 16 20.30 2.13 -6.05
CA LEU A 16 19.84 2.88 -4.88
C LEU A 16 18.34 2.67 -4.61
N LEU A 17 17.56 2.43 -5.67
CA LEU A 17 16.13 2.19 -5.59
C LEU A 17 15.81 0.85 -6.25
N LYS A 18 15.29 -0.09 -5.46
CA LYS A 18 14.75 -1.35 -5.96
C LYS A 18 13.24 -1.20 -6.09
N ARG A 19 12.71 -1.41 -7.31
CA ARG A 19 11.26 -1.55 -7.48
C ARG A 19 10.84 -2.83 -6.79
N LYS A 20 10.20 -2.71 -5.62
CA LYS A 20 9.41 -3.80 -5.07
C LYS A 20 8.07 -3.74 -5.80
N THR A 21 7.72 -4.81 -6.51
CA THR A 21 6.35 -5.01 -6.97
C THR A 21 5.51 -5.29 -5.74
N THR A 22 5.10 -4.23 -5.03
CA THR A 22 4.01 -4.35 -4.06
C THR A 22 2.80 -4.77 -4.89
N PRO A 23 2.06 -5.82 -4.51
CA PRO A 23 0.80 -6.11 -5.17
C PRO A 23 -0.02 -4.82 -5.16
N GLN A 24 -0.35 -4.31 -6.34
CA GLN A 24 -1.32 -3.24 -6.44
C GLN A 24 -2.61 -3.86 -5.91
N ALA A 25 -3.09 -3.35 -4.77
CA ALA A 25 -4.41 -3.72 -4.31
C ALA A 25 -5.36 -3.41 -5.47
N SER A 26 -6.18 -4.39 -5.85
CA SER A 26 -7.18 -4.22 -6.89
C SER A 26 -8.00 -2.97 -6.57
N ASP A 27 -8.33 -2.14 -7.56
CA ASP A 27 -9.14 -0.94 -7.33
C ASP A 27 -10.52 -1.28 -6.70
N ASP A 28 -10.94 -2.55 -6.78
CA ASP A 28 -12.15 -3.11 -6.18
C ASP A 28 -12.01 -3.54 -4.71
N THR A 29 -10.83 -3.40 -4.07
CA THR A 29 -10.72 -3.69 -2.63
C THR A 29 -11.27 -2.54 -1.83
N HIS A 30 -12.38 -2.79 -1.13
CA HIS A 30 -12.92 -1.85 -0.17
C HIS A 30 -12.05 -1.84 1.10
N PHE A 31 -11.62 -0.65 1.51
CA PHE A 31 -10.82 -0.46 2.71
C PHE A 31 -11.65 0.17 3.82
N LEU A 32 -11.57 -0.42 5.02
CA LEU A 32 -12.11 0.17 6.23
C LEU A 32 -10.96 0.52 7.16
N PHE A 33 -10.88 1.78 7.58
CA PHE A 33 -9.87 2.22 8.54
C PHE A 33 -10.38 2.10 9.98
N SER A 34 -9.46 1.78 10.89
CA SER A 34 -9.75 1.59 12.31
C SER A 34 -10.17 2.87 13.06
N ASN A 35 -9.92 4.04 12.46
CA ASN A 35 -10.21 5.36 13.02
C ASN A 35 -11.55 5.95 12.56
N GLU A 36 -12.30 5.25 11.70
CA GLU A 36 -13.61 5.72 11.24
C GLU A 36 -14.66 5.69 12.35
N PRO A 37 -15.65 6.59 12.32
CA PRO A 37 -16.74 6.57 13.27
C PRO A 37 -17.58 5.28 13.10
N ARG A 38 -18.14 4.81 14.22
CA ARG A 38 -18.87 3.52 14.26
C ARG A 38 -20.04 3.47 13.27
N ASP A 39 -20.72 4.58 13.06
CA ASP A 39 -21.89 4.65 12.16
C ASP A 39 -21.47 4.35 10.71
N VAL A 40 -20.33 4.88 10.27
CA VAL A 40 -19.77 4.64 8.93
C VAL A 40 -19.35 3.18 8.77
N ILE A 41 -18.70 2.61 9.80
CA ILE A 41 -18.31 1.21 9.81
C ILE A 41 -19.53 0.29 9.65
N LEU A 42 -20.61 0.55 10.38
CA LEU A 42 -21.81 -0.27 10.36
C LEU A 42 -22.59 -0.13 9.05
N GLU A 43 -22.66 1.07 8.48
CA GLU A 43 -23.30 1.29 7.17
C GLU A 43 -22.53 0.59 6.06
N PHE A 44 -21.19 0.69 6.07
CA PHE A 44 -20.34 -0.01 5.15
C PHE A 44 -20.51 -1.54 5.25
N MET A 45 -20.49 -2.10 6.47
CA MET A 45 -20.76 -3.53 6.69
C MET A 45 -22.15 -3.95 6.18
N ARG A 46 -23.16 -3.07 6.32
CA ARG A 46 -24.51 -3.33 5.80
C ARG A 46 -24.51 -3.39 4.27
N LEU A 47 -23.92 -2.41 3.59
CA LEU A 47 -23.85 -2.35 2.13
C LEU A 47 -23.13 -3.58 1.56
N MET A 48 -21.99 -3.94 2.15
CA MET A 48 -21.19 -5.08 1.72
C MET A 48 -21.95 -6.40 1.90
N LYS A 49 -22.72 -6.52 2.99
CA LYS A 49 -23.62 -7.67 3.20
C LYS A 49 -24.75 -7.72 2.17
N GLU A 50 -25.32 -6.58 1.76
CA GLU A 50 -26.33 -6.51 0.69
C GLU A 50 -25.76 -6.94 -0.67
N GLU A 51 -24.49 -6.64 -0.94
CA GLU A 51 -23.74 -7.09 -2.13
C GLU A 51 -23.26 -8.55 -2.04
N GLY A 52 -23.46 -9.22 -0.90
CA GLY A 52 -23.05 -10.60 -0.66
C GLY A 52 -21.57 -10.77 -0.30
N VAL A 53 -20.87 -9.68 0.01
CA VAL A 53 -19.47 -9.68 0.46
C VAL A 53 -19.42 -9.95 1.96
N ILE A 54 -18.68 -11.00 2.35
CA ILE A 54 -18.46 -11.34 3.76
C ILE A 54 -17.20 -10.62 4.23
N ILE A 55 -17.37 -9.58 5.02
CA ILE A 55 -16.27 -8.86 5.67
C ILE A 55 -15.95 -9.54 7.00
N THR A 56 -14.69 -9.91 7.17
CA THR A 56 -14.15 -10.46 8.41
C THR A 56 -13.24 -9.45 9.11
N GLY A 57 -12.89 -9.70 10.37
CA GLY A 57 -11.98 -8.82 11.12
C GLY A 57 -10.59 -8.70 10.47
N ASP A 58 -10.21 -9.66 9.62
CA ASP A 58 -8.93 -9.67 8.89
C ASP A 58 -8.90 -8.63 7.74
N ASP A 59 -10.06 -8.17 7.28
CA ASP A 59 -10.19 -7.15 6.23
C ASP A 59 -10.07 -5.71 6.79
N ILE A 60 -10.05 -5.56 8.12
CA ILE A 60 -9.92 -4.26 8.78
C ILE A 60 -8.43 -3.93 8.90
N ALA A 61 -7.97 -2.98 8.09
CA ALA A 61 -6.60 -2.48 8.17
C ALA A 61 -6.39 -1.73 9.50
N LYS A 62 -5.31 -2.08 10.20
CA LYS A 62 -5.00 -1.55 11.53
C LYS A 62 -4.42 -0.14 11.49
#